data_AF-A0A420F3R1-F1
#
_entry.id   AF-A0A420F3R1-F1
#
_cell.length_a   1.000
_cell.length_b   1.000
_cell.length_c   1.000
_cell.angle_alpha   90.00
_cell.angle_beta   90.00
_cell.angle_gamma   90.00
#
_symmetry.space_group_name_H-M   'P 1'
#
loop_
_entity.id
_entity.type
_entity.pdbx_description
1 polymer ?
#
loop_
_entity_poly.entity_id
_entity_poly.type
_entity_poly.pdbx_seq_one_letter_code
_entity_poly.pdbx_strand_id
1 'polypeptide(L)'
;MDPALDASRPRRAVRTTAPSRERGGTPVAWLSMRAGNGEWRRERHGSAAVALAAAVLLPALVACAPPDARPAADAAEEPAAATTVARPPVPEARCAVPGPVVARPPHEPAPARSTPAGATPSRSPLGEEQRREEMLRRQQAANDAFRQRGTLAPEAAEGARACAGEVARHLNLLTAGGRNDADEAAVRRVVEGTGLTSVTVRSPGRLDNGPGDGLLFAGWTGRACVFGSVGQGEVRVEIGAPIADGGCLPAPD
;
A
#
# COMPACT_ATOMS: atom_id res chain seq x y z
N MET A 1 -26.10 -2.85 70.25
CA MET A 1 -25.96 -1.91 69.13
C MET A 1 -25.21 -2.64 68.04
N ASP A 2 -25.85 -3.67 67.49
CA ASP A 2 -26.75 -3.67 66.33
C ASP A 2 -25.97 -3.76 65.01
N PRO A 3 -26.27 -4.78 64.18
CA PRO A 3 -25.50 -5.17 63.00
C PRO A 3 -26.16 -4.68 61.69
N ALA A 4 -25.54 -5.05 60.57
CA ALA A 4 -26.14 -5.21 59.24
C ALA A 4 -26.48 -3.94 58.43
N LEU A 5 -25.65 -3.69 57.41
CA LEU A 5 -26.04 -3.06 56.14
C LEU A 5 -25.35 -3.90 55.05
N ASP A 6 -26.03 -4.92 54.54
CA ASP A 6 -27.03 -4.89 53.46
C ASP A 6 -26.39 -4.82 52.06
N ALA A 7 -26.41 -5.99 51.43
CA ALA A 7 -25.97 -6.25 50.09
C ALA A 7 -27.13 -5.98 49.13
N SER A 8 -27.04 -4.91 48.34
CA SER A 8 -27.95 -4.69 47.21
C SER A 8 -27.21 -4.06 46.03
N ARG A 9 -26.60 -4.91 45.19
CA ARG A 9 -26.22 -4.54 43.82
C ARG A 9 -27.26 -5.12 42.85
N PRO A 10 -27.95 -4.29 42.05
CA PRO A 10 -28.91 -4.79 41.07
C PRO A 10 -28.17 -5.51 39.93
N ARG A 11 -28.59 -6.75 39.66
CA ARG A 11 -28.22 -7.51 38.47
C ARG A 11 -28.81 -6.80 37.24
N ARG A 12 -27.96 -6.21 36.42
CA ARG A 12 -28.34 -5.71 35.08
C ARG A 12 -28.70 -6.91 34.20
N ALA A 13 -29.98 -7.01 33.85
CA ALA A 13 -30.47 -7.98 32.88
C ALA A 13 -29.86 -7.66 31.50
N VAL A 14 -29.10 -8.60 30.95
CA VAL A 14 -28.65 -8.59 29.56
C VAL A 14 -29.87 -8.91 28.70
N ARG A 15 -30.41 -7.91 28.01
CA ARG A 15 -31.47 -8.07 27.02
C ARG A 15 -30.83 -8.60 25.75
N THR A 16 -30.98 -9.90 25.50
CA THR A 16 -30.61 -10.53 24.24
C THR A 16 -31.66 -10.17 23.20
N THR A 17 -31.40 -9.16 22.37
CA THR A 17 -32.21 -8.84 21.19
C THR A 17 -31.92 -9.88 20.10
N ALA A 18 -32.93 -10.68 19.78
CA ALA A 18 -32.91 -11.59 18.63
C ALA A 18 -32.89 -10.79 17.31
N PRO A 19 -32.17 -11.24 16.27
CA PRO A 19 -32.20 -10.60 14.96
C PRO A 19 -33.55 -10.84 14.27
N SER A 20 -34.18 -9.74 13.88
CA SER A 20 -35.39 -9.70 13.06
C SER A 20 -35.13 -10.30 11.69
N ARG A 21 -36.00 -11.25 11.34
CA ARG A 21 -35.98 -12.01 10.09
C ARG A 21 -36.71 -11.21 9.03
N GLU A 22 -36.00 -10.29 8.36
CA GLU A 22 -36.53 -9.64 7.16
C GLU A 22 -36.48 -10.61 5.98
N ARG A 23 -37.68 -10.91 5.49
CA ARG A 23 -37.95 -11.60 4.23
C ARG A 23 -37.94 -10.55 3.13
N GLY A 24 -37.34 -10.85 1.99
CA GLY A 24 -37.60 -10.12 0.75
C GLY A 24 -36.35 -9.83 -0.08
N GLY A 25 -35.82 -10.87 -0.73
CA GLY A 25 -34.80 -10.71 -1.77
C GLY A 25 -35.07 -11.74 -2.86
N THR A 26 -35.59 -11.26 -3.98
CA THR A 26 -35.92 -11.99 -5.21
C THR A 26 -34.77 -12.87 -5.72
N PRO A 27 -35.05 -14.06 -6.28
CA PRO A 27 -34.03 -14.88 -6.93
C PRO A 27 -33.59 -14.23 -8.24
N VAL A 28 -32.34 -13.78 -8.30
CA VAL A 28 -31.69 -13.42 -9.57
C VAL A 28 -31.35 -14.73 -10.29
N ALA A 29 -32.03 -14.96 -11.40
CA ALA A 29 -31.78 -16.07 -12.29
C ALA A 29 -30.35 -16.02 -12.82
N TRP A 30 -29.58 -17.08 -12.57
CA TRP A 30 -28.31 -17.33 -13.24
C TRP A 30 -28.62 -17.73 -14.68
N LEU A 31 -28.45 -16.78 -15.61
CA LEU A 31 -28.50 -17.05 -17.04
C LEU A 31 -27.16 -17.63 -17.48
N SER A 32 -27.16 -18.92 -17.79
CA SER A 32 -26.10 -19.58 -18.56
C SER A 32 -26.00 -18.98 -19.96
N MET A 33 -24.86 -18.39 -20.32
CA MET A 33 -24.39 -18.25 -21.70
C MET A 33 -23.04 -18.95 -21.79
N ARG A 34 -23.01 -20.21 -22.26
CA ARG A 34 -22.81 -20.65 -23.65
C ARG A 34 -21.70 -19.91 -24.39
N ALA A 35 -20.70 -20.71 -24.75
CA ALA A 35 -19.58 -20.41 -25.62
C ALA A 35 -19.99 -19.76 -26.94
N GLY A 36 -19.19 -18.77 -27.36
CA GLY A 36 -19.20 -18.20 -28.70
C GLY A 36 -17.78 -17.83 -29.10
N ASN A 37 -17.15 -18.69 -29.90
CA ASN A 37 -16.02 -18.33 -30.74
C ASN A 37 -16.51 -17.27 -31.74
N GLY A 38 -15.87 -16.10 -31.76
CA GLY A 38 -16.25 -15.01 -32.66
C GLY A 38 -15.15 -13.96 -32.79
N GLU A 39 -14.31 -14.14 -33.80
CA GLU A 39 -13.91 -13.12 -34.76
C GLU A 39 -13.42 -11.75 -34.21
N TRP A 40 -12.09 -11.59 -34.14
CA TRP A 40 -11.42 -10.30 -33.97
C TRP A 40 -11.58 -9.44 -35.25
N ARG A 41 -12.70 -8.74 -35.35
CA ARG A 41 -12.95 -7.74 -36.39
C ARG A 41 -12.13 -6.48 -36.06
N ARG A 42 -11.16 -6.17 -36.91
CA ARG A 42 -10.43 -4.89 -36.92
C ARG A 42 -11.41 -3.76 -37.21
N GLU A 43 -11.83 -3.01 -36.19
CA GLU A 43 -12.46 -1.71 -36.39
C GLU A 43 -11.40 -0.63 -36.45
N ARG A 44 -11.26 -0.07 -37.66
CA ARG A 44 -10.52 1.14 -37.95
C ARG A 44 -11.31 2.29 -37.34
N HIS A 45 -10.81 2.91 -36.28
CA HIS A 45 -11.34 4.21 -35.88
C HIS A 45 -10.83 5.26 -36.85
N GLY A 46 -11.76 5.71 -37.68
CA GLY A 46 -11.61 6.83 -38.59
C GLY A 46 -11.43 8.13 -37.83
N SER A 47 -10.60 8.97 -38.43
CA SER A 47 -10.48 10.39 -38.16
C SER A 47 -11.85 11.07 -38.16
N ALA A 48 -12.23 11.67 -37.04
CA ALA A 48 -13.23 12.72 -37.01
C ALA A 48 -12.54 14.00 -36.53
N ALA A 49 -12.21 14.84 -37.51
CA ALA A 49 -11.85 16.21 -37.31
C ALA A 49 -13.07 16.96 -36.73
N VAL A 50 -12.89 17.63 -35.59
CA VAL A 50 -13.76 18.71 -35.15
C VAL A 50 -12.89 19.95 -35.03
N ALA A 51 -13.02 20.80 -36.05
CA ALA A 51 -12.58 22.18 -36.03
C ALA A 51 -13.76 23.08 -35.60
N LEU A 52 -13.41 24.33 -35.22
CA LEU A 52 -14.25 25.48 -34.86
C LEU A 52 -14.47 25.63 -33.34
N ALA A 53 -14.25 26.78 -32.70
CA ALA A 53 -14.10 28.14 -33.21
C ALA A 53 -13.28 29.00 -32.22
N ALA A 54 -12.86 30.14 -32.75
CA ALA A 54 -11.98 31.15 -32.19
C ALA A 54 -12.63 32.08 -31.15
N ALA A 55 -11.72 32.82 -30.51
CA ALA A 55 -11.86 34.15 -29.91
C ALA A 55 -12.43 34.23 -28.49
N VAL A 56 -11.64 34.77 -27.55
CA VAL A 56 -11.61 36.21 -27.23
C VAL A 56 -10.29 36.54 -26.52
N LEU A 57 -9.65 37.63 -26.99
CA LEU A 57 -8.53 38.32 -26.37
C LEU A 57 -8.90 38.89 -24.99
N LEU A 58 -7.98 38.85 -24.03
CA LEU A 58 -7.88 39.89 -23.00
C LEU A 58 -6.40 40.20 -22.70
N PRO A 59 -5.97 41.48 -22.82
CA PRO A 59 -4.59 41.92 -22.63
C PRO A 59 -4.28 42.36 -21.19
N ALA A 60 -3.01 42.18 -20.83
CA ALA A 60 -2.13 43.03 -20.01
C ALA A 60 -2.67 43.79 -18.78
N LEU A 61 -2.10 43.46 -17.61
CA LEU A 61 -1.51 44.40 -16.63
C LEU A 61 -0.31 43.66 -15.98
N VAL A 62 0.92 43.82 -16.44
CA VAL A 62 1.89 44.85 -16.00
C VAL A 62 1.82 45.12 -14.49
N ALA A 63 2.61 44.39 -13.71
CA ALA A 63 3.14 44.86 -12.44
C ALA A 63 4.67 44.91 -12.56
N CYS A 64 5.17 46.09 -12.93
CA CYS A 64 6.58 46.43 -12.84
C CYS A 64 6.97 46.43 -11.36
N ALA A 65 7.81 45.47 -10.95
CA ALA A 65 8.61 45.61 -9.74
C ALA A 65 9.84 46.47 -10.09
N PRO A 66 10.16 47.53 -9.32
CA PRO A 66 11.37 48.30 -9.54
C PRO A 66 12.62 47.47 -9.19
N PRO A 67 13.68 47.46 -10.03
CA PRO A 67 14.97 46.89 -9.69
C PRO A 67 15.86 48.01 -9.14
N ASP A 68 15.87 48.25 -7.82
CA ASP A 68 16.98 48.99 -7.21
C ASP A 68 16.97 48.89 -5.68
N ALA A 69 17.81 48.01 -5.16
CA ALA A 69 18.48 48.20 -3.88
C ALA A 69 19.74 47.33 -3.88
N ARG A 70 20.83 47.87 -4.45
CA ARG A 70 22.19 47.49 -4.05
C ARG A 70 22.44 48.06 -2.64
N PRO A 71 22.70 47.24 -1.62
CA PRO A 71 23.42 47.74 -0.46
C PRO A 71 24.90 47.84 -0.82
N ALA A 72 25.47 49.01 -0.52
CA ALA A 72 26.88 49.29 -0.62
C ALA A 72 27.71 48.23 0.12
N ALA A 73 28.75 47.75 -0.55
CA ALA A 73 29.95 47.30 0.13
C ALA A 73 30.63 48.56 0.68
N ASP A 74 30.76 48.65 1.99
CA ASP A 74 32.04 49.01 2.62
C ASP A 74 32.00 48.82 4.15
N ALA A 75 33.04 48.13 4.62
CA ALA A 75 33.68 48.22 5.92
C ALA A 75 32.82 48.12 7.20
N ALA A 76 32.94 47.00 7.91
CA ALA A 76 33.67 46.95 9.18
C ALA A 76 33.63 45.54 9.78
N GLU A 77 34.82 45.04 10.06
CA GLU A 77 35.13 43.84 10.80
C GLU A 77 34.83 44.06 12.29
N GLU A 78 33.88 43.32 12.86
CA GLU A 78 33.78 43.06 14.30
C GLU A 78 33.20 41.65 14.53
N PRO A 79 33.84 40.77 15.32
CA PRO A 79 33.39 39.39 15.52
C PRO A 79 32.23 39.36 16.53
N ALA A 80 31.01 39.63 16.06
CA ALA A 80 29.81 39.41 16.85
C ALA A 80 29.54 37.91 16.96
N ALA A 81 29.61 37.41 18.19
CA ALA A 81 29.35 36.03 18.58
C ALA A 81 28.12 35.47 17.85
N ALA A 82 28.36 34.42 17.05
CA ALA A 82 27.33 33.64 16.40
C ALA A 82 26.40 33.05 17.47
N THR A 83 25.34 33.79 17.80
CA THR A 83 24.19 33.26 18.51
C THR A 83 23.60 32.21 17.59
N THR A 84 23.95 30.97 17.88
CA THR A 84 23.41 29.80 17.21
C THR A 84 21.94 29.78 17.57
N VAL A 85 21.09 30.35 16.71
CA VAL A 85 19.65 30.18 16.84
C VAL A 85 19.43 28.69 16.66
N ALA A 86 19.24 28.00 17.78
CA ALA A 86 18.91 26.59 17.83
C ALA A 86 17.63 26.41 17.05
N ARG A 87 17.76 25.99 15.79
CA ARG A 87 16.65 25.55 14.96
C ARG A 87 15.88 24.54 15.82
N PRO A 88 14.57 24.75 16.07
CA PRO A 88 13.79 23.81 16.85
C PRO A 88 13.95 22.43 16.19
N PRO A 89 14.16 21.35 16.97
CA PRO A 89 14.29 20.03 16.40
C PRO A 89 13.02 19.78 15.59
N VAL A 90 13.18 19.68 14.27
CA VAL A 90 12.13 19.15 13.41
C VAL A 90 11.82 17.77 14.01
N PRO A 91 10.57 17.45 14.36
CA PRO A 91 10.25 16.13 14.87
C PRO A 91 10.62 15.14 13.77
N GLU A 92 11.80 14.53 13.90
CA GLU A 92 12.26 13.49 13.01
C GLU A 92 11.17 12.43 12.99
N ALA A 93 10.62 12.12 11.82
CA ALA A 93 9.61 11.11 11.70
C ALA A 93 10.25 9.76 12.07
N ARG A 94 9.85 9.22 13.23
CA ARG A 94 10.55 8.13 13.95
C ARG A 94 10.02 6.75 13.59
N CYS A 95 9.53 6.56 12.37
CA CYS A 95 8.94 5.27 12.01
C CYS A 95 9.93 4.13 11.96
N ALA A 96 11.17 4.41 11.60
CA ALA A 96 12.28 3.50 11.87
C ALA A 96 12.59 3.56 13.36
N VAL A 97 12.11 2.57 14.12
CA VAL A 97 12.68 2.33 15.45
C VAL A 97 14.07 1.74 15.23
N PRO A 98 15.14 2.32 15.79
CA PRO A 98 16.43 1.64 15.86
C PRO A 98 16.31 0.48 16.86
N GLY A 99 15.65 -0.59 16.43
CA GLY A 99 15.68 -1.88 17.10
C GLY A 99 16.89 -2.68 16.62
N PRO A 100 17.33 -3.70 17.38
CA PRO A 100 18.32 -4.63 16.86
C PRO A 100 17.79 -5.16 15.53
N VAL A 101 18.56 -4.95 14.46
CA VAL A 101 18.28 -5.52 13.15
C VAL A 101 18.19 -7.02 13.36
N VAL A 102 16.97 -7.56 13.39
CA VAL A 102 16.79 -9.00 13.43
C VAL A 102 17.29 -9.47 12.08
N ALA A 103 18.50 -10.02 12.09
CA ALA A 103 19.14 -10.56 10.90
C ALA A 103 18.15 -11.54 10.29
N ARG A 104 17.84 -11.30 9.01
CA ARG A 104 17.05 -12.19 8.16
C ARG A 104 17.52 -13.63 8.42
N PRO A 105 16.63 -14.55 8.86
CA PRO A 105 17.04 -15.94 9.00
C PRO A 105 17.56 -16.42 7.65
N PRO A 106 18.77 -17.01 7.59
CA PRO A 106 19.27 -17.56 6.35
C PRO A 106 18.25 -18.57 5.84
N HIS A 107 17.82 -18.41 4.58
CA HIS A 107 17.07 -19.44 3.89
C HIS A 107 17.96 -20.68 3.85
N GLU A 108 17.69 -21.63 4.72
CA GLU A 108 18.35 -22.92 4.70
C GLU A 108 17.95 -23.63 3.39
N PRO A 109 18.88 -23.90 2.47
CA PRO A 109 18.55 -24.57 1.23
C PRO A 109 18.05 -25.96 1.58
N ALA A 110 16.83 -26.29 1.11
CA ALA A 110 16.23 -27.60 1.35
C ALA A 110 17.19 -28.72 0.93
N PRO A 111 17.34 -29.80 1.72
CA PRO A 111 18.29 -30.86 1.43
C PRO A 111 17.96 -31.53 0.09
N ALA A 112 18.95 -31.57 -0.81
CA ALA A 112 18.88 -32.29 -2.07
C ALA A 112 18.73 -33.79 -1.79
N ARG A 113 17.50 -34.30 -1.83
CA ARG A 113 17.23 -35.75 -1.76
C ARG A 113 17.72 -36.41 -3.05
N SER A 114 18.77 -37.21 -2.93
CA SER A 114 19.27 -38.09 -3.98
C SER A 114 18.20 -39.16 -4.30
N THR A 115 17.67 -39.13 -5.52
CA THR A 115 16.76 -40.17 -6.02
C THR A 115 17.54 -41.43 -6.41
N PRO A 116 17.16 -42.63 -5.93
CA PRO A 116 17.75 -43.89 -6.39
C PRO A 116 17.33 -44.20 -7.83
N ALA A 117 18.31 -44.63 -8.64
CA ALA A 117 18.11 -45.13 -9.99
C ALA A 117 17.55 -46.55 -9.94
N GLY A 118 16.33 -46.76 -10.41
CA GLY A 118 15.79 -48.12 -10.54
C GLY A 118 14.33 -48.16 -10.97
N ALA A 119 14.09 -48.85 -12.08
CA ALA A 119 12.82 -49.20 -12.70
C ALA A 119 12.06 -48.08 -13.44
N THR A 120 11.96 -48.25 -14.76
CA THR A 120 11.06 -47.51 -15.64
C THR A 120 9.66 -48.16 -15.55
N PRO A 121 8.70 -47.60 -14.79
CA PRO A 121 7.34 -48.11 -14.83
C PRO A 121 6.76 -47.83 -16.21
N SER A 122 6.09 -48.85 -16.77
CA SER A 122 5.34 -48.74 -18.03
C SER A 122 4.37 -47.56 -17.93
N ARG A 123 4.66 -46.49 -18.68
CA ARG A 123 3.93 -45.23 -18.63
C ARG A 123 2.62 -45.40 -19.39
N SER A 124 1.53 -45.67 -18.68
CA SER A 124 0.21 -45.41 -19.25
C SER A 124 0.10 -43.89 -19.52
N PRO A 125 -0.29 -43.46 -20.73
CA PRO A 125 -0.34 -42.04 -21.11
C PRO A 125 -1.32 -41.23 -20.23
N LEU A 126 -2.36 -41.87 -19.68
CA LEU A 126 -3.27 -41.28 -18.69
C LEU A 126 -2.57 -40.91 -17.37
N GLY A 127 -1.43 -41.52 -17.04
CA GLY A 127 -0.65 -41.23 -15.82
C GLY A 127 0.39 -40.11 -15.98
N GLU A 128 0.79 -39.76 -17.21
CA GLU A 128 1.75 -38.66 -17.44
C GLU A 128 1.07 -37.30 -17.40
N GLU A 129 -0.12 -37.18 -17.99
CA GLU A 129 -0.93 -35.96 -17.94
C GLU A 129 -1.37 -35.63 -16.51
N GLN A 130 -1.89 -36.62 -15.77
CA GLN A 130 -2.23 -36.45 -14.34
C GLN A 130 -1.02 -36.04 -13.49
N ARG A 131 0.16 -36.61 -13.76
CA ARG A 131 1.39 -36.23 -13.05
C ARG A 131 1.82 -34.80 -13.38
N ARG A 132 1.65 -34.36 -14.64
CA ARG A 132 1.93 -32.99 -15.06
C ARG A 132 0.98 -32.00 -14.38
N GLU A 133 -0.30 -32.32 -14.34
CA GLU A 133 -1.31 -31.50 -13.65
C GLU A 133 -1.03 -31.42 -12.15
N GLU A 134 -0.68 -32.55 -11.50
CA GLU A 134 -0.31 -32.55 -10.09
C GLU A 134 0.95 -31.70 -9.83
N MET A 135 1.95 -31.77 -10.70
CA MET A 135 3.16 -30.95 -10.59
C MET A 135 2.86 -29.46 -10.75
N LEU A 136 2.01 -29.08 -11.71
CA LEU A 136 1.55 -27.70 -11.89
C LEU A 136 0.80 -27.22 -10.64
N ARG A 137 -0.10 -28.05 -10.09
CA ARG A 137 -0.84 -27.71 -8.86
C ARG A 137 0.10 -27.47 -7.67
N ARG A 138 1.14 -28.30 -7.51
CA ARG A 138 2.16 -28.11 -6.45
C ARG A 138 2.98 -26.83 -6.64
N GLN A 139 3.35 -26.52 -7.88
CA GLN A 139 4.05 -25.26 -8.20
C GLN A 139 3.17 -24.04 -7.95
N GLN A 140 1.88 -24.10 -8.32
CA GLN A 140 0.90 -23.05 -8.06
C GLN A 140 0.77 -22.79 -6.55
N ALA A 141 0.56 -23.85 -5.77
CA ALA A 141 0.43 -23.74 -4.31
C ALA A 141 1.71 -23.17 -3.65
N ALA A 142 2.90 -23.52 -4.17
CA ALA A 142 4.15 -22.93 -3.70
C ALA A 142 4.21 -21.43 -4.03
N ASN A 143 3.88 -21.03 -5.27
CA ASN A 143 3.85 -19.62 -5.68
C ASN A 143 2.84 -18.79 -4.89
N ASP A 144 1.68 -19.36 -4.57
CA ASP A 144 0.67 -18.69 -3.75
C ASP A 144 1.18 -18.52 -2.32
N ALA A 145 1.85 -19.53 -1.75
CA ALA A 145 2.47 -19.44 -0.43
C ALA A 145 3.57 -18.37 -0.37
N PHE A 146 4.33 -18.14 -1.45
CA PHE A 146 5.32 -17.05 -1.50
C PHE A 146 4.71 -15.66 -1.43
N ARG A 147 3.42 -15.52 -1.76
CA ARG A 147 2.68 -14.26 -1.71
C ARG A 147 1.96 -14.05 -0.39
N GLN A 148 1.84 -15.07 0.45
CA GLN A 148 1.18 -14.92 1.74
C GLN A 148 2.05 -14.09 2.69
N ARG A 149 1.41 -13.17 3.41
CA ARG A 149 2.07 -12.44 4.49
C ARG A 149 2.25 -13.35 5.69
N GLY A 150 3.37 -13.17 6.40
CA GLY A 150 3.52 -13.77 7.71
C GLY A 150 2.54 -13.19 8.75
N THR A 151 2.52 -13.79 9.93
CA THR A 151 1.80 -13.21 11.08
C THR A 151 2.60 -12.03 11.65
N LEU A 152 1.94 -10.88 11.81
CA LEU A 152 2.57 -9.70 12.40
C LEU A 152 2.47 -9.74 13.93
N ALA A 153 3.61 -9.60 14.62
CA ALA A 153 3.64 -9.55 16.08
C ALA A 153 2.87 -8.32 16.62
N PRO A 154 2.13 -8.44 17.74
CA PRO A 154 1.31 -7.34 18.27
C PRO A 154 2.09 -6.04 18.53
N GLU A 155 3.31 -6.14 19.04
CA GLU A 155 4.17 -4.99 19.34
C GLU A 155 4.64 -4.30 18.06
N ALA A 156 4.92 -5.08 17.00
CA ALA A 156 5.25 -4.54 15.70
C ALA A 156 4.02 -3.87 15.05
N ALA A 157 2.83 -4.45 15.23
CA ALA A 157 1.58 -3.92 14.71
C ALA A 157 1.18 -2.57 15.35
N GLU A 158 1.48 -2.36 16.63
CA GLU A 158 1.22 -1.07 17.29
C GLU A 158 2.10 0.05 16.73
N GLY A 159 3.42 -0.17 16.66
CA GLY A 159 4.35 0.80 16.06
C GLY A 159 4.01 1.08 14.58
N ALA A 160 3.68 0.04 13.83
CA ALA A 160 3.28 0.17 12.43
C ALA A 160 1.99 0.98 12.25
N ARG A 161 0.99 0.84 13.15
CA ARG A 161 -0.27 1.61 13.11
C ARG A 161 -0.01 3.11 13.27
N ALA A 162 0.86 3.49 14.21
CA ALA A 162 1.24 4.89 14.38
C ALA A 162 1.85 5.46 13.09
N CYS A 163 2.77 4.70 12.47
CA CYS A 163 3.41 5.06 11.21
C CYS A 163 2.46 5.12 10.01
N ALA A 164 1.57 4.15 9.88
CA ALA A 164 0.53 4.17 8.86
C ALA A 164 -0.34 5.42 8.99
N GLY A 165 -0.67 5.83 10.22
CA GLY A 165 -1.38 7.07 10.49
C GLY A 165 -0.63 8.32 10.02
N GLU A 166 0.70 8.38 10.22
CA GLU A 166 1.51 9.52 9.73
C GLU A 166 1.59 9.57 8.21
N VAL A 167 1.86 8.44 7.58
CA VAL A 167 1.87 8.29 6.12
C VAL A 167 0.54 8.72 5.53
N ALA A 168 -0.57 8.21 6.08
CA ALA A 168 -1.92 8.58 5.63
C ALA A 168 -2.14 10.09 5.72
N ARG A 169 -1.76 10.74 6.83
CA ARG A 169 -1.88 12.20 6.97
C ARG A 169 -1.09 12.95 5.90
N HIS A 170 0.18 12.60 5.69
CA HIS A 170 1.01 13.31 4.71
C HIS A 170 0.54 13.09 3.27
N LEU A 171 0.10 11.88 2.92
CA LEU A 171 -0.46 11.58 1.61
C LEU A 171 -1.80 12.29 1.38
N ASN A 172 -2.66 12.39 2.39
CA ASN A 172 -3.89 13.19 2.29
C ASN A 172 -3.59 14.68 2.09
N LEU A 173 -2.55 15.24 2.72
CA LEU A 173 -2.14 16.61 2.46
C LEU A 173 -1.61 16.80 1.03
N LEU A 174 -0.90 15.80 0.50
CA LEU A 174 -0.42 15.80 -0.88
C LEU A 174 -1.58 15.85 -1.88
N THR A 175 -2.65 15.07 -1.65
CA THR A 175 -3.81 14.97 -2.55
C THR A 175 -4.82 16.11 -2.37
N ALA A 176 -4.95 16.67 -1.15
CA ALA A 176 -5.88 17.77 -0.86
C ALA A 176 -5.62 19.06 -1.65
N GLY A 177 -4.42 19.25 -2.20
CA GLY A 177 -4.06 20.41 -3.01
C GLY A 177 -4.66 20.43 -4.43
N GLY A 178 -5.60 19.55 -4.76
CA GLY A 178 -6.20 19.46 -6.10
C GLY A 178 -5.25 18.95 -7.18
N ARG A 179 -4.04 18.51 -6.79
CA ARG A 179 -3.15 17.73 -7.64
C ARG A 179 -3.68 16.30 -7.66
N ASN A 180 -4.69 16.09 -8.50
CA ASN A 180 -5.36 14.79 -8.67
C ASN A 180 -4.39 13.69 -9.11
N ASP A 181 -3.21 14.05 -9.61
CA ASP A 181 -2.17 13.13 -10.03
C ASP A 181 -0.90 13.39 -9.22
N ALA A 182 -0.85 12.87 -8.00
CA ALA A 182 0.40 12.78 -7.26
C ALA A 182 1.34 11.85 -8.04
N ASP A 183 2.42 12.40 -8.61
CA ASP A 183 3.41 11.59 -9.31
C ASP A 183 4.20 10.68 -8.36
N GLU A 184 4.87 9.66 -8.94
CA GLU A 184 5.63 8.67 -8.18
C GLU A 184 6.70 9.31 -7.27
N ALA A 185 7.39 10.35 -7.75
CA ALA A 185 8.46 11.00 -7.00
C ALA A 185 7.93 11.84 -5.83
N ALA A 186 6.73 12.42 -5.96
CA ALA A 186 6.05 13.11 -4.88
C ALA A 186 5.60 12.14 -3.79
N VAL A 187 4.94 11.05 -4.16
CA VAL A 187 4.52 10.00 -3.20
C VAL A 187 5.73 9.40 -2.51
N ARG A 188 6.78 9.04 -3.25
CA ARG A 188 8.02 8.49 -2.70
C ARG A 188 8.64 9.40 -1.65
N ARG A 189 8.82 10.69 -1.96
CA ARG A 189 9.36 11.67 -1.00
C ARG A 189 8.53 11.78 0.27
N VAL A 190 7.20 11.78 0.14
CA VAL A 190 6.31 11.85 1.31
C VAL A 190 6.48 10.62 2.20
N VAL A 191 6.48 9.43 1.60
CA VAL A 191 6.62 8.16 2.33
C VAL A 191 8.01 8.04 2.98
N GLU A 192 9.08 8.33 2.25
CA GLU A 192 10.45 8.36 2.79
C GLU A 192 10.60 9.41 3.91
N GLY A 193 9.95 10.56 3.77
CA GLY A 193 9.93 11.61 4.79
C GLY A 193 9.31 11.21 6.12
N THR A 194 8.59 10.08 6.18
CA THR A 194 8.09 9.51 7.44
C THR A 194 9.12 8.65 8.17
N GLY A 195 10.30 8.41 7.58
CA GLY A 195 11.34 7.55 8.13
C GLY A 195 11.17 6.07 7.76
N LEU A 196 10.27 5.74 6.83
CA LEU A 196 10.21 4.40 6.25
C LEU A 196 11.42 4.14 5.35
N THR A 197 11.95 2.92 5.44
CA THR A 197 13.07 2.44 4.62
C THR A 197 12.56 1.52 3.51
N SER A 198 13.42 1.18 2.53
CA SER A 198 13.08 0.27 1.42
C SER A 198 11.80 0.68 0.68
N VAL A 199 11.61 1.99 0.50
CA VAL A 199 10.38 2.54 -0.07
C VAL A 199 10.29 2.21 -1.56
N THR A 200 9.17 1.61 -1.95
CA THR A 200 8.82 1.34 -3.34
C THR A 200 7.52 2.07 -3.65
N VAL A 201 7.47 2.76 -4.78
CA VAL A 201 6.25 3.35 -5.33
C VAL A 201 6.18 2.92 -6.79
N ARG A 202 5.01 2.48 -7.26
CA ARG A 202 4.80 2.08 -8.66
C ARG A 202 3.33 2.12 -9.04
N SER A 203 3.05 2.15 -10.34
CA SER A 203 1.70 1.88 -10.85
C SER A 203 1.28 0.43 -10.54
N PRO A 204 -0.02 0.19 -10.30
CA PRO A 204 -0.59 -1.15 -10.24
C PRO A 204 -0.28 -1.95 -11.50
N GLY A 205 0.13 -3.20 -11.32
CA GLY A 205 0.29 -4.19 -12.37
C GLY A 205 -0.88 -5.18 -12.38
N ARG A 206 -0.88 -6.08 -13.37
CA ARG A 206 -1.94 -7.12 -13.54
C ARG A 206 -2.16 -8.01 -12.32
N LEU A 207 -1.18 -8.10 -11.43
CA LEU A 207 -1.20 -8.99 -10.27
C LEU A 207 -1.55 -8.28 -8.96
N ASP A 208 -1.72 -6.96 -8.99
CA ASP A 208 -2.07 -6.20 -7.80
C ASP A 208 -3.59 -6.13 -7.66
N ASN A 209 -4.11 -6.46 -6.47
CA ASN A 209 -5.56 -6.51 -6.20
C ASN A 209 -6.15 -5.13 -5.80
N GLY A 210 -5.43 -4.04 -6.08
CA GLY A 210 -5.85 -2.68 -5.72
C GLY A 210 -6.86 -2.09 -6.70
N PRO A 211 -7.51 -0.96 -6.34
CA PRO A 211 -8.23 -0.14 -7.30
C PRO A 211 -7.27 0.22 -8.45
N GLY A 212 -7.69 -0.01 -9.69
CA GLY A 212 -6.82 0.02 -10.88
C GLY A 212 -6.29 1.42 -11.23
N ASP A 213 -6.73 2.44 -10.50
CA ASP A 213 -6.39 3.84 -10.65
C ASP A 213 -5.56 4.32 -9.45
N GLY A 214 -4.32 4.77 -9.72
CA GLY A 214 -3.43 5.37 -8.72
C GLY A 214 -2.02 4.77 -8.67
N LEU A 215 -1.34 5.02 -7.56
CA LEU A 215 -0.01 4.49 -7.24
C LEU A 215 -0.08 3.57 -6.03
N LEU A 216 0.63 2.45 -6.10
CA LEU A 216 0.89 1.60 -4.94
C LEU A 216 2.18 2.06 -4.28
N PHE A 217 2.21 2.02 -2.95
CA PHE A 217 3.42 2.25 -2.18
C PHE A 217 3.61 1.18 -1.11
N ALA A 218 4.87 1.01 -0.71
CA ALA A 218 5.25 0.17 0.41
C ALA A 218 6.55 0.67 1.04
N GLY A 219 6.70 0.51 2.35
CA GLY A 219 7.90 0.84 3.11
C GLY A 219 8.05 -0.01 4.36
N TRP A 220 9.28 -0.10 4.86
CA TRP A 220 9.68 -0.91 6.01
C TRP A 220 9.98 -0.05 7.22
N THR A 221 9.36 -0.39 8.35
CA THR A 221 9.55 0.28 9.66
C THR A 221 10.74 -0.26 10.45
N GLY A 222 11.42 -1.29 9.96
CA GLY A 222 12.37 -2.09 10.76
C GLY A 222 11.76 -3.38 11.31
N ARG A 223 10.42 -3.43 11.47
CA ARG A 223 9.71 -4.58 12.08
C ARG A 223 8.41 -4.99 11.37
N ALA A 224 7.83 -4.09 10.59
CA ALA A 224 6.57 -4.27 9.89
C ALA A 224 6.58 -3.51 8.55
N CYS A 225 5.79 -3.99 7.60
CA CYS A 225 5.52 -3.30 6.35
C CYS A 225 4.35 -2.32 6.55
N VAL A 226 4.50 -1.12 6.02
CA VAL A 226 3.42 -0.15 5.81
C VAL A 226 3.25 -0.03 4.31
N PHE A 227 2.06 -0.29 3.79
CA PHE A 227 1.79 -0.32 2.35
C PHE A 227 0.39 0.19 2.05
N GLY A 228 0.11 0.48 0.79
CA GLY A 228 -1.18 1.04 0.43
C GLY A 228 -1.26 1.55 -0.99
N SER A 229 -2.29 2.36 -1.24
CA SER A 229 -2.54 2.99 -2.53
C SER A 229 -2.93 4.45 -2.37
N VAL A 230 -2.57 5.26 -3.36
CA VAL A 230 -2.94 6.68 -3.50
C VAL A 230 -3.59 6.84 -4.87
N GLY A 231 -4.89 7.12 -4.90
CA GLY A 231 -5.68 7.31 -6.12
C GLY A 231 -6.42 8.65 -6.13
N GLN A 232 -7.31 8.84 -7.10
CA GLN A 232 -8.09 10.06 -7.24
C GLN A 232 -9.16 10.14 -6.13
N GLY A 233 -8.79 10.76 -5.02
CA GLY A 233 -9.69 11.02 -3.89
C GLY A 233 -9.67 9.98 -2.77
N GLU A 234 -8.84 8.94 -2.88
CA GLU A 234 -8.67 7.94 -1.83
C GLU A 234 -7.20 7.68 -1.52
N VAL A 235 -6.88 7.68 -0.23
CA VAL A 235 -5.62 7.19 0.31
C VAL A 235 -5.94 6.02 1.23
N ARG A 236 -5.45 4.84 0.87
CA ARG A 236 -5.57 3.62 1.68
C ARG A 236 -4.20 3.24 2.20
N VAL A 237 -4.10 3.03 3.51
CA VAL A 237 -2.85 2.62 4.17
C VAL A 237 -3.14 1.45 5.08
N GLU A 238 -2.34 0.40 4.94
CA GLU A 238 -2.42 -0.85 5.67
C GLU A 238 -1.06 -1.21 6.26
N ILE A 239 -1.08 -2.20 7.17
CA ILE A 239 0.10 -2.73 7.81
C ILE A 239 0.11 -4.25 7.71
N GLY A 240 1.30 -4.83 7.66
CA GLY A 240 1.44 -6.28 7.60
C GLY A 240 2.86 -6.75 7.87
N ALA A 241 3.01 -8.07 8.01
CA ALA A 241 4.33 -8.70 7.97
C ALA A 241 4.90 -8.62 6.54
N PRO A 242 6.23 -8.75 6.39
CA PRO A 242 6.82 -8.96 5.07
C PRO A 242 6.29 -10.27 4.47
N ILE A 243 6.24 -10.31 3.14
CA ILE A 243 6.02 -11.56 2.40
C ILE A 243 7.28 -12.43 2.44
N ALA A 244 7.18 -13.69 2.03
CA ALA A 244 8.25 -14.67 2.17
C ALA A 244 9.58 -14.27 1.49
N ASP A 245 9.53 -13.48 0.41
CA ASP A 245 10.74 -12.96 -0.26
C ASP A 245 11.41 -11.78 0.48
N GLY A 246 10.75 -11.24 1.51
CA GLY A 246 11.16 -10.07 2.30
C GLY A 246 10.55 -8.74 1.83
N GLY A 247 9.72 -8.74 0.79
CA GLY A 247 9.07 -7.55 0.25
C GLY A 247 7.93 -7.01 1.12
N CYS A 248 7.59 -5.73 0.89
CA CYS A 248 6.47 -5.05 1.57
C CYS A 248 5.30 -4.69 0.65
N LEU A 249 5.37 -5.02 -0.65
CA LEU A 249 4.31 -4.70 -1.58
C LEU A 249 2.97 -5.36 -1.17
N PRO A 250 1.83 -4.77 -1.56
CA PRO A 250 0.52 -5.39 -1.38
C PRO A 250 0.53 -6.83 -1.92
N ALA A 251 -0.02 -7.75 -1.13
CA ALA A 251 -0.18 -9.14 -1.51
C ALA A 251 -1.58 -9.58 -1.07
N PRO A 252 -2.18 -10.59 -1.72
CA PRO A 252 -3.46 -11.14 -1.26
C PRO A 252 -3.31 -11.67 0.18
N ASP A 253 -4.29 -11.33 1.02
CA ASP A 253 -4.46 -11.88 2.37
C ASP A 253 -4.89 -13.37 2.35
#